data_AF-A0A3S1Z505-F1
#
_entry.id   AF-A0A3S1Z505-F1
#
_cell.length_a   1.000
_cell.length_b   1.000
_cell.length_c   1.000
_cell.angle_alpha   90.00
_cell.angle_beta   90.00
_cell.angle_gamma   90.00
#
_symmetry.space_group_name_H-M   'P 1'
#
loop_
_entity.id
_entity.type
_entity.pdbx_description
1 polymer ?
#
loop_
_entity_poly.entity_id
_entity_poly.type
_entity_poly.pdbx_seq_one_letter_code
_entity_poly.pdbx_strand_id
1 'polypeptide(L)'
;MLKSIHAALAMSVITLTAFGASSAFAAPLKVVASFTVIADFAKNVGGDRIDVTTIVGPDGDAHVYEPSPADAVAMAKADIVLVNGLHFEGFLQRLVDASATKASIITLT
;
A
#
# COMPACT_ATOMS: atom_id res chain seq x y z
N MET A 1 35.26 44.73 -11.50
CA MET A 1 34.51 43.88 -12.43
C MET A 1 34.62 42.39 -12.07
N LEU A 2 35.83 41.83 -11.93
CA LEU A 2 36.00 40.39 -11.60
C LEU A 2 35.32 39.95 -10.29
N LYS A 3 35.40 40.73 -9.20
CA LYS A 3 34.77 40.40 -7.90
C LYS A 3 33.23 40.35 -7.95
N SER A 4 32.63 41.20 -8.79
CA SER A 4 31.17 41.26 -9.00
C SER A 4 30.66 40.03 -9.76
N ILE A 5 31.49 39.47 -10.65
CA ILE A 5 31.18 38.22 -11.39
C ILE A 5 31.25 37.00 -10.46
N HIS A 6 32.22 36.95 -9.54
CA HIS A 6 32.32 35.87 -8.54
C HIS A 6 31.14 35.89 -7.54
N ALA A 7 30.71 37.10 -7.13
CA ALA A 7 29.54 37.25 -6.27
C ALA A 7 28.25 36.81 -6.98
N ALA A 8 28.06 37.19 -8.26
CA ALA A 8 26.92 36.75 -9.05
C ALA A 8 26.90 35.24 -9.30
N LEU A 9 28.07 34.63 -9.51
CA LEU A 9 28.20 33.18 -9.72
C LEU A 9 27.90 32.40 -8.42
N ALA A 10 28.40 32.86 -7.27
CA ALA A 10 28.10 32.27 -5.97
C ALA A 10 26.60 32.38 -5.61
N MET A 11 25.97 33.50 -5.93
CA MET A 11 24.55 33.74 -5.67
C MET A 11 23.63 32.89 -6.58
N SER A 12 24.08 32.59 -7.81
CA SER A 12 23.37 31.71 -8.75
C SER A 12 23.50 30.21 -8.40
N VAL A 13 24.57 29.82 -7.72
CA VAL A 13 24.75 28.44 -7.23
C VAL A 13 23.89 28.17 -5.99
N ILE A 14 23.73 29.17 -5.12
CA ILE A 14 22.88 29.07 -3.91
C ILE A 14 21.38 29.01 -4.26
N THR A 15 20.93 29.72 -5.31
CA THR A 15 19.53 29.63 -5.76
C THR A 15 19.21 28.32 -6.48
N LEU A 16 20.19 27.68 -7.12
CA LEU A 16 19.99 26.39 -7.79
C LEU A 16 19.93 25.21 -6.82
N THR A 17 20.61 25.28 -5.66
CA THR A 17 20.54 24.25 -4.61
C THR A 17 19.32 24.39 -3.71
N ALA A 18 18.76 25.59 -3.56
CA ALA A 18 17.52 25.82 -2.81
C ALA A 18 16.25 25.32 -3.54
N PHE A 19 16.34 25.06 -4.85
CA PHE A 19 15.30 24.39 -5.64
C PHE A 19 15.51 22.86 -5.74
N GLY A 20 16.43 22.32 -4.93
CA GLY A 20 16.71 20.89 -4.84
C GLY A 20 15.50 20.11 -4.33
N ALA A 21 14.73 19.60 -5.29
CA ALA A 21 13.80 18.48 -5.23
C ALA A 21 13.21 18.21 -3.83
N SER A 22 12.09 18.85 -3.50
CA SER A 22 11.15 18.23 -2.57
C SER A 22 10.74 16.88 -3.15
N SER A 23 11.32 15.80 -2.63
CA SER A 23 10.86 14.44 -2.94
C SER A 23 9.45 14.33 -2.39
N ALA A 24 8.46 14.54 -3.26
CA ALA A 24 7.06 14.28 -2.93
C ALA A 24 6.91 12.76 -2.80
N PHE A 25 7.04 12.25 -1.58
CA PHE A 25 6.67 10.88 -1.28
C PHE A 25 5.14 10.76 -1.40
N ALA A 26 4.69 10.00 -2.39
CA ALA A 26 3.28 9.62 -2.48
C ALA A 26 2.90 8.84 -1.22
N ALA A 27 1.65 8.97 -0.78
CA ALA A 27 1.13 8.15 0.30
C ALA A 27 1.26 6.66 -0.09
N PRO A 28 1.63 5.77 0.85
CA PRO A 28 1.69 4.34 0.59
C PRO A 28 0.34 3.81 0.11
N LEU A 29 0.39 2.86 -0.83
CA LEU A 29 -0.79 2.16 -1.32
C LEU A 29 -1.35 1.26 -0.22
N LYS A 30 -2.65 1.36 0.09
CA LYS A 30 -3.29 0.51 1.11
C LYS A 30 -3.66 -0.82 0.50
N VAL A 31 -2.95 -1.86 0.91
CA VAL A 31 -3.13 -3.22 0.42
C VAL A 31 -3.74 -4.07 1.53
N VAL A 32 -4.84 -4.75 1.23
CA VAL A 32 -5.36 -5.81 2.08
C VAL A 32 -4.97 -7.16 1.48
N ALA A 33 -4.32 -8.02 2.24
CA ALA A 33 -4.06 -9.40 1.87
C ALA A 33 -5.01 -10.33 2.63
N SER A 34 -5.52 -11.38 1.98
CA SER A 34 -6.44 -12.31 2.62
C SER A 34 -5.81 -13.06 3.80
N PHE A 35 -4.54 -13.47 3.70
CA PHE A 35 -3.80 -14.12 4.80
C PHE A 35 -2.30 -13.85 4.73
N THR A 36 -1.58 -14.29 5.76
CA THR A 36 -0.19 -13.87 6.04
C THR A 36 0.82 -14.18 4.94
N VAL A 37 0.70 -15.30 4.22
CA VAL A 37 1.64 -15.66 3.15
C VAL A 37 1.55 -14.66 1.99
N ILE A 38 0.33 -14.29 1.60
CA ILE A 38 0.12 -13.26 0.57
C ILE A 38 0.59 -11.89 1.06
N ALA A 39 0.37 -11.59 2.34
CA ALA A 39 0.86 -10.36 2.95
C ALA A 39 2.40 -10.27 2.89
N ASP A 40 3.10 -11.38 3.13
CA ASP A 40 4.56 -11.45 3.03
C ASP A 40 5.05 -11.23 1.59
N PHE A 41 4.40 -11.84 0.59
CA PHE A 41 4.70 -11.59 -0.82
C PHE A 41 4.50 -10.11 -1.17
N ALA A 42 3.38 -9.52 -0.75
CA ALA A 42 3.08 -8.12 -0.99
C ALA A 42 4.16 -7.21 -0.39
N LYS A 43 4.55 -7.45 0.87
CA LYS A 43 5.60 -6.68 1.57
C LYS A 43 6.94 -6.76 0.83
N ASN A 44 7.36 -7.96 0.40
CA ASN A 44 8.61 -8.14 -0.32
C ASN A 44 8.63 -7.42 -1.68
N VAL A 45 7.49 -7.34 -2.38
CA VAL A 45 7.39 -6.66 -3.69
C VAL A 45 7.21 -5.14 -3.54
N GLY A 46 6.34 -4.73 -2.62
CA GLY A 46 5.96 -3.33 -2.43
C GLY A 46 7.00 -2.51 -1.67
N GLY A 47 7.67 -3.11 -0.69
CA GLY A 47 8.55 -2.41 0.24
C GLY A 47 7.83 -1.24 0.92
N ASP A 48 8.53 -0.13 1.09
CA ASP A 48 8.02 1.08 1.77
C ASP A 48 6.93 1.84 0.98
N ARG A 49 6.54 1.34 -0.21
CA ARG A 49 5.51 1.97 -1.07
C ARG A 49 4.10 1.51 -0.74
N ILE A 50 3.94 0.52 0.13
CA ILE A 50 2.65 -0.05 0.48
C ILE A 50 2.47 -0.12 1.99
N ASP A 51 1.22 -0.08 2.42
CA ASP A 51 0.78 -0.38 3.79
C ASP A 51 -0.09 -1.63 3.73
N VAL A 52 0.35 -2.74 4.32
CA VAL A 52 -0.30 -4.06 4.19
C VAL A 52 -1.03 -4.44 5.47
N THR A 53 -2.35 -4.57 5.37
CA THR A 53 -3.21 -5.20 6.38
C THR A 53 -3.53 -6.64 5.96
N THR A 54 -3.59 -7.56 6.92
CA THR A 54 -3.98 -8.96 6.67
C THR A 54 -5.31 -9.25 7.34
N ILE A 55 -6.22 -9.94 6.64
CA ILE A 55 -7.53 -10.36 7.19
C ILE A 55 -7.34 -11.55 8.15
N VAL A 56 -6.81 -12.67 7.66
CA VAL A 56 -6.49 -13.83 8.49
C VAL A 56 -5.07 -13.70 9.02
N GLY A 57 -4.95 -13.42 10.30
CA GLY A 57 -3.67 -13.22 10.98
C GLY A 57 -2.81 -14.49 11.12
N PRO A 58 -1.61 -14.36 11.74
CA PRO A 58 -0.74 -15.51 12.04
C PRO A 58 -1.48 -16.61 12.78
N ASP A 59 -1.15 -17.87 12.46
CA ASP A 59 -1.76 -19.08 13.01
C ASP A 59 -3.28 -19.23 12.79
N GLY A 60 -3.89 -18.33 12.01
CA GLY A 60 -5.30 -18.38 11.65
C GLY A 60 -5.58 -19.33 10.47
N ASP A 61 -6.72 -20.01 10.52
CA ASP A 61 -7.20 -20.87 9.43
C ASP A 61 -8.21 -20.13 8.56
N ALA A 62 -7.82 -19.84 7.32
CA ALA A 62 -8.65 -19.10 6.35
C ALA A 62 -9.90 -19.87 5.91
N HIS A 63 -9.94 -21.20 6.05
CA HIS A 63 -11.07 -22.01 5.62
C HIS A 63 -12.27 -21.92 6.56
N VAL A 64 -12.03 -21.60 7.84
CA VAL A 64 -13.07 -21.48 8.88
C VAL A 64 -13.17 -20.07 9.45
N TYR A 65 -12.40 -19.14 8.91
CA TYR A 65 -12.38 -17.77 9.38
C TYR A 65 -13.71 -17.05 9.15
N GLU A 66 -14.18 -16.34 10.18
CA GLU A 66 -15.34 -15.46 10.08
C GLU A 66 -14.89 -14.00 10.23
N PRO A 67 -15.04 -13.17 9.17
CA PRO A 67 -14.62 -11.78 9.21
C PRO A 67 -15.31 -10.95 10.29
N SER A 68 -14.53 -10.11 10.94
CA SER A 68 -14.99 -9.11 11.88
C SER A 68 -15.48 -7.83 11.16
N PRO A 69 -16.23 -6.96 11.85
CA PRO A 69 -16.53 -5.63 11.31
C PRO A 69 -15.29 -4.79 10.98
N ALA A 70 -14.17 -5.02 11.67
CA ALA A 70 -12.92 -4.32 11.38
C ALA A 70 -12.34 -4.72 10.01
N ASP A 71 -12.53 -5.97 9.59
CA ASP A 71 -12.10 -6.45 8.27
C ASP A 71 -12.89 -5.78 7.15
N ALA A 72 -14.20 -5.57 7.36
CA ALA A 72 -15.02 -4.82 6.41
C ALA A 72 -14.56 -3.36 6.29
N VAL A 73 -14.16 -2.73 7.41
CA VAL A 73 -13.59 -1.38 7.40
C VAL A 73 -12.22 -1.36 6.70
N ALA A 74 -11.39 -2.37 6.87
CA ALA A 74 -10.11 -2.49 6.18
C ALA A 74 -10.31 -2.62 4.67
N MET A 75 -11.21 -3.52 4.25
CA MET A 75 -11.60 -3.71 2.85
C MET A 75 -12.15 -2.44 2.21
N ALA A 76 -13.02 -1.70 2.92
CA ALA A 76 -13.61 -0.45 2.43
C ALA A 76 -12.58 0.66 2.20
N LYS A 77 -11.45 0.64 2.93
CA LYS A 77 -10.37 1.62 2.85
C LYS A 77 -9.20 1.19 1.97
N ALA A 78 -9.22 -0.05 1.47
CA ALA A 78 -8.17 -0.59 0.64
C ALA A 78 -8.17 0.04 -0.75
N ASP A 79 -6.98 0.19 -1.34
CA ASP A 79 -6.83 0.50 -2.76
C ASP A 79 -6.79 -0.80 -3.58
N ILE A 80 -6.18 -1.84 -3.01
CA ILE A 80 -6.06 -3.19 -3.60
C ILE A 80 -6.34 -4.26 -2.55
N VAL A 81 -7.02 -5.33 -2.95
CA VAL A 81 -7.19 -6.55 -2.16
C VAL A 81 -6.52 -7.71 -2.90
N LEU A 82 -5.62 -8.43 -2.24
CA LEU A 82 -4.92 -9.59 -2.78
C LEU A 82 -5.49 -10.87 -2.17
N VAL A 83 -5.91 -11.80 -3.01
CA VAL A 83 -6.55 -13.06 -2.61
C VAL A 83 -5.90 -14.25 -3.32
N ASN A 84 -5.96 -15.42 -2.70
CA ASN A 84 -5.41 -16.64 -3.27
C ASN A 84 -6.21 -17.07 -4.50
N GLY A 85 -7.54 -17.13 -4.38
CA GLY A 85 -8.41 -17.77 -5.36
C GLY A 85 -8.61 -19.26 -5.05
N LEU A 86 -9.11 -20.01 -6.03
CA LEU A 86 -9.38 -21.45 -5.91
C LEU A 86 -10.32 -21.82 -4.75
N HIS A 87 -11.23 -20.92 -4.38
CA HIS A 87 -12.14 -21.04 -3.24
C HIS A 87 -11.46 -21.15 -1.87
N PHE A 88 -10.21 -20.67 -1.74
CA PHE A 88 -9.49 -20.69 -0.47
C PHE A 88 -10.19 -19.83 0.60
N GLU A 89 -10.59 -18.60 0.24
CA GLU A 89 -11.32 -17.68 1.11
C GLU A 89 -12.84 -17.83 0.99
N GLY A 90 -13.42 -18.82 1.68
CA GLY A 90 -14.87 -19.05 1.65
C GLY A 90 -15.73 -17.86 2.09
N PHE A 91 -15.17 -16.92 2.85
CA PHE A 91 -15.83 -15.71 3.33
C PHE A 91 -15.80 -14.52 2.36
N LEU A 92 -14.98 -14.58 1.29
CA LEU A 92 -14.59 -13.39 0.53
C LEU A 92 -15.77 -12.61 -0.05
N GLN A 93 -16.70 -13.28 -0.73
CA GLN A 93 -17.81 -12.59 -1.39
C GLN A 93 -18.70 -11.84 -0.38
N ARG A 94 -19.00 -12.47 0.76
CA ARG A 94 -19.79 -11.83 1.83
C ARG A 94 -19.08 -10.59 2.37
N LEU A 95 -17.76 -10.65 2.53
CA LEU A 95 -16.96 -9.54 3.03
C LEU A 95 -16.85 -8.40 2.01
N VAL A 96 -16.74 -8.71 0.72
CA VAL A 96 -16.80 -7.72 -0.37
C VAL A 96 -18.13 -6.97 -0.35
N ASP A 97 -19.24 -7.71 -0.25
CA ASP A 97 -20.57 -7.12 -0.21
C ASP A 97 -20.76 -6.25 1.03
N ALA A 98 -20.34 -6.74 2.21
CA ALA A 98 -20.47 -6.04 3.48
C ALA A 98 -19.60 -4.77 3.56
N SER A 99 -18.41 -4.79 2.96
CA SER A 99 -17.49 -3.64 2.96
C SER A 99 -17.85 -2.58 1.92
N ALA A 100 -18.66 -2.93 0.91
CA ALA A 100 -18.92 -2.11 -0.27
C ALA A 100 -17.64 -1.56 -0.92
N THR A 101 -16.52 -2.29 -0.79
CA THR A 101 -15.21 -1.85 -1.25
C THR A 101 -15.20 -1.50 -2.73
N LYS A 102 -14.38 -0.51 -3.09
CA LYS A 102 -14.07 -0.14 -4.48
C LYS A 102 -12.67 -0.57 -4.91
N ALA A 103 -11.95 -1.24 -4.01
CA ALA A 103 -10.62 -1.77 -4.28
C ALA A 103 -10.65 -2.78 -5.43
N SER A 104 -9.57 -2.83 -6.21
CA SER A 104 -9.38 -3.92 -7.16
C SER A 104 -9.04 -5.20 -6.41
N ILE A 105 -9.79 -6.26 -6.65
CA ILE A 105 -9.53 -7.58 -6.08
C ILE A 105 -8.69 -8.38 -7.09
N ILE A 106 -7.48 -8.76 -6.68
CA ILE A 106 -6.51 -9.46 -7.53
C ILE A 106 -6.33 -10.87 -7.00
N THR A 107 -6.66 -11.85 -7.85
CA THR A 107 -6.43 -13.27 -7.60
C THR A 107 -5.03 -13.67 -8.05
N LEU A 108 -4.29 -14.39 -7.20
CA LEU A 108 -2.89 -14.75 -7.45
C LEU A 108 -2.67 -16.11 -8.14
N THR A 109 -3.74 -16.82 -8.48
CA THR A 109 -3.74 -18.10 -9.21
C THR A 109 -4.67 -18.04 -10.40
#